data_AF-A0A7X0ALC7-F1
#
_entry.id   AF-A0A7X0ALC7-F1
#
_cell.length_a   1.000
_cell.length_b   1.000
_cell.length_c   1.000
_cell.angle_alpha   90.00
_cell.angle_beta   90.00
_cell.angle_gamma   90.00
#
_symmetry.space_group_name_H-M   'P 1'
#
loop_
_entity.id
_entity.type
_entity.pdbx_description
1 polymer ?
#
loop_
_entity_poly.entity_id
_entity_poly.type
_entity_poly.pdbx_seq_one_letter_code
_entity_poly.pdbx_strand_id
1 'polypeptide(L)'
;MSTQLSELLTQLFPATILAVLGWVIRTNGPQGFVHGMVDWSKVDDAMRRRAGRDVGNLLFAMAIWIVGYVVFRYQGAYDQATDNLAQVIFVGGISVLVIVMIFVLLRLRETKPKHGR
;
A
#
# COMPACT_ATOMS: atom_id res chain seq x y z
N MET A 1 6.60 -0.36 -31.54
CA MET A 1 5.60 -0.68 -30.49
C MET A 1 4.40 0.23 -30.74
N SER A 2 3.18 -0.32 -30.80
CA SER A 2 1.98 0.52 -30.92
C SER A 2 1.84 1.41 -29.68
N THR A 3 1.46 2.67 -29.86
CA THR A 3 1.25 3.67 -28.79
C THR A 3 0.37 3.18 -27.65
N GLN A 4 -0.61 2.33 -27.96
CA GLN A 4 -1.48 1.69 -26.96
C GLN A 4 -0.72 0.76 -25.99
N LEU A 5 0.25 -0.02 -26.47
CA LEU A 5 1.02 -0.91 -25.60
C LEU A 5 1.90 -0.11 -24.64
N SER A 6 2.52 0.99 -25.12
CA SER A 6 3.32 1.86 -24.25
C SER A 6 2.47 2.59 -23.21
N GLU A 7 1.27 3.02 -23.56
CA GLU A 7 0.34 3.65 -22.60
C GLU A 7 -0.11 2.66 -21.53
N LEU A 8 -0.46 1.43 -21.92
CA LEU A 8 -0.87 0.39 -20.98
C LEU A 8 0.29 0.04 -20.03
N LEU A 9 1.51 -0.12 -20.54
CA LEU A 9 2.69 -0.38 -19.72
C LEU A 9 2.99 0.78 -18.75
N THR A 10 2.82 2.02 -19.20
CA THR A 10 3.02 3.20 -18.35
C THR A 10 1.98 3.28 -17.23
N GLN A 11 0.72 2.92 -17.52
CA GLN A 11 -0.36 2.92 -16.53
C GLN A 11 -0.26 1.75 -15.54
N LEU A 12 0.35 0.63 -15.92
CA LEU A 12 0.61 -0.50 -15.00
C LEU A 12 1.84 -0.30 -14.12
N PHE A 13 2.75 0.60 -14.49
CA PHE A 13 4.00 0.82 -13.75
C PHE A 13 3.80 1.12 -12.25
N PRO A 14 2.85 1.98 -11.84
CA PRO A 14 2.56 2.20 -10.42
C PRO A 14 2.08 0.94 -9.69
N ALA A 15 1.25 0.10 -10.34
CA ALA A 15 0.77 -1.14 -9.74
C ALA A 15 1.94 -2.10 -9.45
N THR A 16 2.90 -2.19 -10.37
CA THR A 16 4.10 -3.01 -10.20
C THR A 16 4.94 -2.51 -9.03
N ILE A 17 5.15 -1.20 -8.90
CA ILE A 17 5.88 -0.63 -7.76
C ILE A 17 5.17 -0.95 -6.44
N LEU A 18 3.85 -0.74 -6.38
CA LEU A 18 3.07 -1.03 -5.16
C LEU A 18 3.09 -2.51 -4.80
N ALA A 19 3.04 -3.41 -5.78
CA ALA A 19 3.14 -4.85 -5.55
C ALA A 19 4.52 -5.24 -4.99
N VAL A 20 5.61 -4.69 -5.53
CA VAL A 20 6.97 -4.94 -5.03
C VAL A 20 7.16 -4.37 -3.62
N LEU A 21 6.70 -3.14 -3.38
CA LEU A 21 6.75 -2.52 -2.04
C LEU A 21 5.92 -3.31 -1.04
N GLY A 22 4.70 -3.71 -1.42
CA GLY A 22 3.82 -4.54 -0.61
C GLY A 22 4.46 -5.89 -0.26
N TRP A 23 5.15 -6.51 -1.20
CA TRP A 23 5.93 -7.71 -0.97
C TRP A 23 7.06 -7.48 0.05
N VAL A 24 7.91 -6.47 -0.19
CA VAL A 24 9.06 -6.16 0.68
C VAL A 24 8.61 -5.82 2.11
N ILE A 25 7.57 -5.02 2.27
CA ILE A 25 7.03 -4.64 3.59
C ILE A 25 6.40 -5.85 4.29
N ARG A 26 5.77 -6.75 3.55
CA ARG A 26 5.21 -7.98 4.11
C ARG A 26 6.28 -8.95 4.61
N THR A 27 7.38 -9.09 3.88
CA THR A 27 8.47 -10.02 4.25
C THR A 27 9.38 -9.44 5.33
N ASN A 28 9.76 -8.18 5.22
CA ASN A 28 10.79 -7.56 6.06
C ASN A 28 10.21 -6.67 7.17
N GLY A 29 8.90 -6.42 7.16
CA GLY A 29 8.23 -5.47 8.02
C GLY A 29 8.42 -4.01 7.55
N PRO A 30 7.63 -3.07 8.09
CA PRO A 30 7.68 -1.65 7.70
C PRO A 30 8.90 -0.89 8.27
N GLN A 31 9.74 -1.54 9.08
CA GLN A 31 10.85 -0.94 9.80
C GLN A 31 11.90 -0.26 8.91
N GLY A 32 12.13 -0.77 7.69
CA GLY A 32 13.07 -0.17 6.73
C GLY A 32 12.55 1.11 6.06
N PHE A 33 11.27 1.44 6.28
CA PHE A 33 10.61 2.60 5.67
C PHE A 33 10.23 3.66 6.70
N VAL A 34 10.10 3.28 7.97
CA VAL A 34 9.75 4.20 9.06
C VAL A 34 10.90 4.23 10.05
N HIS A 35 11.84 5.14 9.81
CA HIS A 35 12.94 5.42 10.73
C HIS A 35 12.65 6.69 11.56
N GLY A 36 13.03 6.69 12.84
CA GLY A 36 12.95 7.87 13.71
C GLY A 36 11.58 8.17 14.36
N MET A 37 10.48 7.61 13.85
CA MET A 37 9.14 7.80 14.43
C MET A 37 8.71 6.69 15.38
N VAL A 38 9.29 5.49 15.24
CA VAL A 38 8.99 4.31 16.05
C VAL A 38 10.29 3.72 16.57
N ASP A 39 10.35 3.46 17.87
CA ASP A 39 11.43 2.73 18.50
C ASP A 39 11.20 1.22 18.33
N TRP A 40 11.68 0.68 17.21
CA TRP A 40 11.49 -0.72 16.84
C TRP A 40 12.10 -1.72 17.83
N SER A 41 13.02 -1.29 18.70
CA SER A 41 13.58 -2.14 19.76
C SER A 41 12.55 -2.51 20.83
N LYS A 42 11.50 -1.69 20.98
CA LYS A 42 10.40 -1.89 21.94
C LYS A 42 9.19 -2.59 21.35
N VAL A 43 9.18 -2.82 20.04
CA VAL A 43 8.06 -3.40 19.32
C VAL A 43 8.21 -4.91 19.29
N ASP A 44 7.19 -5.62 19.78
CA ASP A 44 7.16 -7.08 19.73
C ASP A 44 7.17 -7.61 18.29
N ASP A 45 7.87 -8.72 18.07
CA ASP A 45 8.06 -9.32 16.74
C ASP A 45 6.73 -9.71 16.08
N ALA A 46 5.76 -10.17 16.88
CA ALA A 46 4.43 -10.50 16.38
C ALA A 46 3.69 -9.25 15.88
N MET A 47 3.83 -8.12 16.58
CA MET A 47 3.24 -6.84 16.20
C MET A 47 3.89 -6.29 14.92
N ARG A 48 5.22 -6.37 14.82
CA ARG A 48 5.98 -5.98 13.63
C ARG A 48 5.56 -6.76 12.39
N ARG A 49 5.43 -8.09 12.51
CA ARG A 49 4.94 -8.95 11.41
C ARG A 49 3.49 -8.69 11.04
N ARG A 50 2.65 -8.34 12.02
CA ARG A 50 1.25 -7.98 11.76
C ARG A 50 1.14 -6.66 11.00
N ALA A 51 1.86 -5.63 11.44
CA ALA A 51 1.94 -4.35 10.74
C ALA A 51 2.44 -4.53 9.29
N GLY A 52 3.49 -5.32 9.08
CA GLY A 52 3.99 -5.64 7.74
C GLY A 52 2.95 -6.34 6.85
N ARG A 53 2.19 -7.29 7.41
CA ARG A 53 1.08 -7.94 6.68
C ARG A 53 -0.05 -6.97 6.36
N ASP A 54 -0.47 -6.13 7.31
CA ASP A 54 -1.59 -5.22 7.14
C ASP A 54 -1.28 -4.15 6.08
N VAL A 55 -0.11 -3.51 6.19
CA VAL A 55 0.36 -2.52 5.20
C VAL A 55 0.62 -3.18 3.84
N GLY A 56 1.27 -4.35 3.84
CA GLY A 56 1.54 -5.09 2.60
C GLY A 56 0.25 -5.51 1.88
N ASN A 57 -0.75 -6.03 2.59
CA ASN A 57 -2.05 -6.39 2.02
C ASN A 57 -2.74 -5.19 1.38
N LEU A 58 -2.64 -4.02 2.02
CA LEU A 58 -3.26 -2.81 1.52
C LEU A 58 -2.58 -2.30 0.23
N LEU A 59 -1.26 -2.35 0.17
CA LEU A 59 -0.50 -2.05 -1.05
C LEU A 59 -0.83 -3.03 -2.19
N PHE A 60 -1.00 -4.32 -1.88
CA PHE A 60 -1.46 -5.31 -2.87
C PHE A 60 -2.89 -5.03 -3.35
N ALA A 61 -3.81 -4.69 -2.45
CA ALA A 61 -5.18 -4.33 -2.82
C ALA A 61 -5.21 -3.12 -3.76
N MET A 62 -4.39 -2.10 -3.49
CA MET A 62 -4.24 -0.94 -4.38
C MET A 62 -3.64 -1.34 -5.74
N ALA A 63 -2.62 -2.19 -5.76
CA ALA A 63 -2.04 -2.68 -7.01
C ALA A 63 -3.08 -3.43 -7.86
N ILE A 64 -3.83 -4.37 -7.27
CA ILE A 64 -4.90 -5.11 -7.95
C ILE A 64 -5.95 -4.15 -8.51
N TRP A 65 -6.33 -3.14 -7.74
CA TRP A 65 -7.31 -2.15 -8.15
C TRP A 65 -6.83 -1.33 -9.38
N ILE A 66 -5.58 -0.88 -9.38
CA ILE A 66 -4.97 -0.18 -10.54
C ILE A 66 -4.95 -1.10 -11.77
N VAL A 67 -4.54 -2.36 -11.62
CA VAL A 67 -4.55 -3.32 -12.74
C VAL A 67 -5.97 -3.50 -13.28
N GLY A 68 -6.94 -3.72 -12.40
CA GLY A 68 -8.34 -3.86 -12.77
C GLY A 68 -8.84 -2.65 -13.54
N TYR A 69 -8.56 -1.45 -13.05
CA TYR A 69 -8.91 -0.19 -13.70
C TYR A 69 -8.31 -0.06 -15.10
N VAL A 70 -7.00 -0.33 -15.26
CA VAL A 70 -6.32 -0.28 -16.56
C VAL A 70 -6.90 -1.29 -17.55
N VAL A 71 -7.22 -2.50 -17.09
CA VAL A 71 -7.84 -3.54 -17.91
C VAL A 71 -9.26 -3.13 -18.34
N PHE A 72 -10.07 -2.60 -17.42
CA PHE A 72 -11.41 -2.08 -17.72
C PHE A 72 -11.37 -0.95 -18.75
N ARG A 73 -10.40 -0.05 -18.63
CA ARG A 73 -10.17 1.03 -19.61
C ARG A 73 -9.85 0.50 -21.00
N TYR A 74 -9.00 -0.52 -21.06
CA TYR A 74 -8.55 -1.06 -22.33
C TYR A 74 -9.63 -1.88 -23.05
N GLN A 75 -10.61 -2.43 -22.33
CA GLN A 75 -11.75 -3.15 -22.92
C GLN A 75 -12.81 -2.21 -23.55
N GLY A 76 -12.62 -0.90 -23.51
CA GLY A 76 -13.51 0.07 -24.18
C GLY A 76 -14.86 0.27 -23.50
N ALA A 77 -15.07 -0.28 -22.29
CA ALA A 77 -16.30 -0.15 -21.51
C ALA A 77 -16.38 1.19 -20.74
N TYR A 78 -15.87 2.27 -21.33
CA TYR A 78 -15.34 3.40 -20.57
C TYR A 78 -16.08 4.72 -20.81
N ASP A 79 -16.56 5.34 -19.72
CA ASP A 79 -17.22 6.65 -19.64
C ASP A 79 -16.41 7.56 -18.67
N GLN A 80 -16.48 8.87 -18.86
CA GLN A 80 -15.97 9.90 -17.95
C GLN A 80 -16.44 9.72 -16.47
N ALA A 81 -17.62 9.15 -16.24
CA ALA A 81 -18.08 8.76 -14.91
C ALA A 81 -17.17 7.69 -14.25
N THR A 82 -16.62 6.77 -15.04
CA THR A 82 -15.73 5.70 -14.58
C THR A 82 -14.35 6.26 -14.20
N ASP A 83 -13.84 7.26 -14.94
CA ASP A 83 -12.59 7.97 -14.62
C ASP A 83 -12.69 8.69 -13.27
N ASN A 84 -13.79 9.43 -13.05
CA ASN A 84 -14.01 10.14 -11.78
C ASN A 84 -14.15 9.17 -10.61
N LEU A 85 -14.90 8.08 -10.77
CA LEU A 85 -15.05 7.05 -9.74
C LEU A 85 -13.69 6.44 -9.39
N ALA A 86 -12.86 6.18 -10.40
CA ALA A 86 -11.56 5.61 -10.17
C ALA A 86 -10.61 6.57 -9.46
N GLN A 87 -10.61 7.85 -9.84
CA GLN A 87 -9.83 8.86 -9.16
C GLN A 87 -10.26 8.99 -7.69
N VAL A 88 -11.56 8.93 -7.40
CA VAL A 88 -12.10 8.93 -6.04
C VAL A 88 -11.65 7.69 -5.26
N ILE A 89 -11.69 6.49 -5.85
CA ILE A 89 -11.24 5.27 -5.18
C ILE A 89 -9.73 5.29 -4.95
N PHE A 90 -8.95 5.82 -5.89
CA PHE A 90 -7.50 5.96 -5.74
C PHE A 90 -7.14 6.90 -4.59
N VAL A 91 -7.74 8.10 -4.55
CA VAL A 91 -7.55 9.07 -3.47
C VAL A 91 -8.07 8.51 -2.14
N GLY A 92 -9.22 7.84 -2.15
CA GLY A 92 -9.77 7.15 -0.99
C GLY A 92 -8.83 6.05 -0.48
N GLY A 93 -8.26 5.24 -1.37
CA GLY A 93 -7.30 4.18 -1.04
C GLY A 93 -6.02 4.72 -0.41
N ILE A 94 -5.46 5.80 -0.95
CA ILE A 94 -4.32 6.51 -0.33
C ILE A 94 -4.70 7.03 1.07
N SER A 95 -5.91 7.58 1.22
CA SER A 95 -6.37 8.11 2.49
C SER A 95 -6.51 7.00 3.54
N VAL A 96 -7.05 5.85 3.16
CA VAL A 96 -7.11 4.65 4.03
C VAL A 96 -5.70 4.14 4.35
N LEU A 97 -4.78 4.13 3.39
CA LEU A 97 -3.38 3.75 3.62
C LEU A 97 -2.74 4.63 4.70
N VAL A 98 -2.92 5.94 4.61
CA VAL A 98 -2.42 6.91 5.59
C VAL A 98 -3.06 6.68 6.96
N ILE A 99 -4.38 6.45 7.03
CA ILE A 99 -5.08 6.16 8.29
C ILE A 99 -4.57 4.86 8.92
N VAL A 100 -4.40 3.78 8.15
CA VAL A 100 -3.84 2.51 8.61
C VAL A 100 -2.42 2.72 9.10
N MET A 101 -1.61 3.49 8.39
CA MET A 101 -0.25 3.80 8.81
C MET A 101 -0.25 4.58 10.13
N ILE A 102 -1.07 5.62 10.28
CA ILE A 102 -1.22 6.38 11.54
C ILE A 102 -1.67 5.47 12.67
N PHE A 103 -2.68 4.62 12.44
CA PHE A 103 -3.18 3.69 13.46
C PHE A 103 -2.10 2.70 13.89
N VAL A 104 -1.35 2.14 12.94
CA VAL A 104 -0.19 1.29 13.22
C VAL A 104 0.84 2.06 14.04
N LEU A 105 1.20 3.28 13.66
CA LEU A 105 2.16 4.13 14.38
C LEU A 105 1.70 4.43 15.82
N LEU A 106 0.43 4.81 16.01
CA LEU A 106 -0.15 5.07 17.33
C LEU A 106 -0.07 3.82 18.21
N ARG A 107 -0.43 2.66 17.66
CA ARG A 107 -0.39 1.39 18.40
C ARG A 107 1.04 0.96 18.75
N LEU A 108 2.01 1.26 17.90
CA LEU A 108 3.44 1.04 18.16
C LEU A 108 4.00 2.02 19.20
N ARG A 109 3.40 3.20 19.37
CA ARG A 109 3.77 4.18 20.39
C ARG A 109 3.24 3.81 21.78
N GLU A 110 2.09 3.15 21.85
CA GLU A 110 1.46 2.70 23.10
C GLU A 110 2.07 1.41 23.68
N THR A 111 2.84 0.66 22.90
CA THR A 111 3.60 -0.49 23.42
C THR A 111 4.72 -0.03 24.35
N LYS A 112 4.44 -0.05 25.67
CA LYS A 112 5.44 0.20 26.72
C LYS A 112 6.60 -0.81 26.63
N PRO A 113 7.85 -0.39 26.95
CA PRO A 113 8.99 -1.30 26.98
C PRO A 113 8.73 -2.46 27.94
N LYS A 114 8.87 -3.68 27.44
CA LYS A 114 8.97 -4.86 28.30
C LYS A 114 10.39 -4.89 28.88
N HIS A 115 10.47 -4.72 30.20
CA HIS A 115 11.56 -5.02 31.15
C HIS A 115 12.17 -3.80 31.85
N GLY A 116 11.56 -3.43 32.98
CA GLY A 116 12.35 -3.37 34.21
C GLY A 116 12.55 -4.81 34.71
N ARG A 117 13.77 -5.30 34.58
CA ARG A 117 14.34 -6.35 35.44
C ARG A 117 15.51 -5.70 36.16
#